data_AF-A0A2E9AQP9-F1
#
_entry.id   AF-A0A2E9AQP9-F1
#
_cell.length_a   1.000
_cell.length_b   1.000
_cell.length_c   1.000
_cell.angle_alpha   90.00
_cell.angle_beta   90.00
_cell.angle_gamma   90.00
#
_symmetry.space_group_name_H-M   'P 1'
#
loop_
_entity.id
_entity.type
_entity.pdbx_description
1 polymer ?
#
loop_
_entity_poly.entity_id
_entity_poly.type
_entity_poly.pdbx_seq_one_letter_code
_entity_poly.pdbx_strand_id
1 'polypeptide(L)'
;MEGDEGGLTLELVFKAAGIMGVGGGLLGIAMPDMWADNVGWVMTEELENLSMWIGFWFIMFGLLMWNLPSLAADNLSTWGKYAAGFFVIALALNIYEIASGVHEWDQTLLNTVPNVIFAALFYMKSQ
;
A
#
# COMPACT_ATOMS: atom_id res chain seq x y z
N MET A 1 -22.14 8.00 -24.97
CA MET A 1 -22.59 6.78 -24.28
C MET A 1 -22.63 7.14 -22.82
N GLU A 2 -23.84 7.22 -22.28
CA GLU A 2 -24.13 7.36 -20.86
C GLU A 2 -23.60 6.14 -20.09
N GLY A 3 -23.19 6.35 -18.85
CA GLY A 3 -22.96 5.29 -17.88
C GLY A 3 -21.61 5.35 -17.17
N ASP A 4 -21.39 6.33 -16.29
CA ASP A 4 -20.46 6.12 -15.16
C ASP A 4 -20.92 6.86 -13.89
N GLU A 5 -22.19 6.72 -13.51
CA GLU A 5 -22.68 7.18 -12.20
C GLU A 5 -22.44 6.15 -11.07
N GLY A 6 -21.48 5.23 -11.25
CA GLY A 6 -21.11 4.22 -10.24
C GLY A 6 -19.68 3.70 -10.33
N GLY A 7 -18.81 4.34 -11.11
CA GLY A 7 -17.44 3.88 -11.35
C GLY A 7 -16.47 4.18 -10.22
N LEU A 8 -15.41 3.40 -10.16
CA LEU A 8 -14.27 3.63 -9.28
C LEU A 8 -13.61 4.98 -9.62
N THR A 9 -13.77 5.98 -8.75
CA THR A 9 -13.17 7.31 -8.90
C THR A 9 -11.75 7.35 -8.31
N LEU A 10 -10.92 8.33 -8.71
CA LEU A 10 -9.59 8.51 -8.13
C LEU A 10 -9.63 8.73 -6.61
N GLU A 11 -10.63 9.46 -6.13
CA GLU A 11 -10.90 9.62 -4.69
C GLU A 11 -11.11 8.28 -3.99
N LEU A 12 -11.90 7.38 -4.59
CA LEU A 12 -12.14 6.05 -4.04
C LEU A 12 -10.87 5.20 -4.04
N VAL A 13 -10.00 5.32 -5.06
CA VAL A 13 -8.69 4.65 -5.08
C VAL A 13 -7.81 5.13 -3.93
N PHE A 14 -7.75 6.44 -3.69
CA PHE A 14 -7.06 7.03 -2.54
C PHE A 14 -7.58 6.51 -1.19
N LYS A 15 -8.91 6.49 -1.01
CA LYS A 15 -9.53 5.98 0.21
C LYS A 15 -9.27 4.49 0.42
N ALA A 16 -9.32 3.67 -0.64
CA ALA A 16 -9.00 2.25 -0.57
C ALA A 16 -7.53 2.02 -0.18
N ALA A 17 -6.60 2.77 -0.77
CA ALA A 17 -5.18 2.74 -0.38
C ALA A 17 -4.99 3.20 1.08
N GLY A 18 -5.78 4.18 1.52
CA GLY A 18 -5.80 4.65 2.90
C GLY A 18 -6.21 3.57 3.90
N ILE A 19 -7.30 2.84 3.63
CA ILE A 19 -7.75 1.72 4.46
C ILE A 19 -6.67 0.63 4.52
N MET A 20 -6.06 0.30 3.39
CA MET A 20 -4.98 -0.67 3.33
C MET A 20 -3.77 -0.25 4.17
N GLY A 21 -3.36 1.01 4.08
CA GLY A 21 -2.25 1.55 4.89
C GLY A 21 -2.55 1.50 6.38
N VAL A 22 -3.74 1.95 6.80
CA VAL A 22 -4.16 1.89 8.20
C VAL A 22 -4.27 0.45 8.69
N GLY A 23 -4.89 -0.44 7.92
CA GLY A 23 -5.05 -1.85 8.26
C GLY A 23 -3.71 -2.58 8.38
N GLY A 24 -2.81 -2.39 7.42
CA GLY A 24 -1.45 -2.95 7.48
C GLY A 24 -0.65 -2.41 8.64
N GLY A 25 -0.79 -1.12 8.95
CA GLY A 25 -0.11 -0.52 10.10
C GLY A 25 -0.64 -1.01 11.44
N LEU A 26 -1.96 -1.19 11.57
CA LEU A 26 -2.57 -1.82 12.74
C LEU A 26 -2.12 -3.28 12.90
N LEU A 27 -1.99 -4.02 11.79
CA LEU A 27 -1.46 -5.38 11.82
C LEU A 27 -0.02 -5.40 12.35
N GLY A 28 0.86 -4.52 11.85
CA GLY A 28 2.27 -4.45 12.30
C GLY A 28 2.44 -4.05 13.77
N ILE A 29 1.51 -3.27 14.34
CA ILE A 29 1.53 -2.86 15.75
C ILE A 29 0.87 -3.90 16.66
N ALA A 30 -0.32 -4.38 16.31
CA ALA A 30 -1.15 -5.18 17.21
C ALA A 30 -0.97 -6.69 17.02
N MET A 31 -0.45 -7.13 15.87
CA MET A 31 -0.28 -8.53 15.52
C MET A 31 1.07 -8.75 14.81
N PRO A 32 2.21 -8.40 15.46
CA PRO A 32 3.54 -8.49 14.87
C PRO A 32 3.87 -9.89 14.36
N ASP A 33 3.52 -10.95 15.11
CA ASP A 33 3.75 -12.35 14.70
C ASP A 33 3.04 -12.67 13.39
N MET A 34 1.77 -12.30 13.26
CA MET A 34 1.01 -12.52 12.03
C MET A 34 1.63 -11.73 10.85
N TRP A 35 2.14 -10.52 11.11
CA TRP A 35 2.82 -9.74 10.09
C TRP A 35 4.13 -10.41 9.63
N ALA A 36 4.94 -10.95 10.55
CA ALA A 36 6.16 -11.68 10.22
C ALA A 36 5.90 -13.01 9.51
N ASP A 37 4.91 -13.78 9.97
CA ASP A 37 4.52 -15.05 9.35
C ASP A 37 4.16 -14.87 7.86
N ASN A 38 3.49 -13.77 7.52
CA ASN A 38 3.11 -13.46 6.15
C ASN A 38 4.32 -13.31 5.22
N VAL A 39 5.49 -12.95 5.74
CA VAL A 39 6.74 -12.75 4.98
C VAL A 39 7.83 -13.76 5.35
N GLY A 40 7.45 -14.85 6.05
CA GLY A 40 8.36 -15.94 6.43
C GLY A 40 9.43 -15.55 7.45
N TRP A 41 9.23 -14.47 8.21
CA TRP A 41 10.18 -14.01 9.22
C TRP A 41 9.96 -14.69 10.56
N VAL A 42 11.04 -14.97 11.28
CA VAL A 42 10.97 -15.35 12.69
C VAL A 42 10.92 -14.08 13.52
N MET A 43 9.84 -13.88 14.28
CA MET A 43 9.70 -12.68 15.10
C MET A 43 10.70 -12.69 16.27
N THR A 44 11.47 -11.60 16.39
CA THR A 44 12.38 -11.32 17.53
C THR A 44 11.92 -10.05 18.24
N GLU A 45 12.42 -9.79 19.46
CA GLU A 45 12.08 -8.57 20.21
C GLU A 45 12.45 -7.29 19.43
N GLU A 46 13.58 -7.30 18.72
CA GLU A 46 13.99 -6.16 17.90
C GLU A 46 13.08 -5.97 16.68
N LEU A 47 12.64 -7.07 16.05
CA LEU A 47 11.72 -7.04 14.92
C LEU A 47 10.31 -6.61 15.34
N GLU A 48 9.87 -6.98 16.54
CA GLU A 48 8.59 -6.52 17.11
C GLU A 48 8.63 -4.99 17.34
N ASN A 49 9.71 -4.48 17.92
CA ASN A 49 9.87 -3.04 18.07
C ASN A 49 9.92 -2.33 16.71
N LEU A 50 10.62 -2.91 15.72
CA LEU A 50 10.66 -2.38 14.37
C LEU A 50 9.29 -2.40 13.70
N SER A 51 8.51 -3.48 13.85
CA SER A 51 7.18 -3.62 13.25
C SER A 51 6.20 -2.59 13.81
N MET A 52 6.31 -2.24 15.09
CA MET A 52 5.52 -1.15 15.69
C MET A 52 5.82 0.20 15.02
N TRP A 53 7.10 0.53 14.80
CA TRP A 53 7.48 1.78 14.14
C TRP A 53 7.10 1.82 12.67
N ILE A 54 7.31 0.72 11.94
CA ILE A 54 6.83 0.58 10.56
C ILE A 54 5.32 0.73 10.53
N GLY A 55 4.61 0.06 11.43
CA GLY A 55 3.16 0.11 11.50
C GLY A 55 2.63 1.52 11.78
N PHE A 56 3.29 2.28 12.67
CA PHE A 56 2.98 3.69 12.88
C PHE A 56 3.09 4.51 11.59
N TRP A 57 4.17 4.32 10.82
CA TRP A 57 4.34 5.03 9.54
C TRP A 57 3.30 4.61 8.51
N PHE A 58 2.91 3.34 8.47
CA PHE A 58 1.83 2.84 7.61
C PHE A 58 0.47 3.44 7.96
N ILE A 59 0.17 3.60 9.25
CA ILE A 59 -1.05 4.31 9.69
C ILE A 59 -1.01 5.76 9.23
N MET A 60 0.11 6.48 9.45
CA MET A 60 0.24 7.87 9.03
C MET A 60 0.09 8.03 7.51
N PHE A 61 0.71 7.13 6.74
CA PHE A 61 0.56 7.09 5.29
C PHE A 61 -0.88 6.78 4.86
N GLY A 62 -1.54 5.82 5.50
CA GLY A 62 -2.93 5.47 5.22
C GLY A 62 -3.89 6.64 5.51
N LEU A 63 -3.69 7.34 6.62
CA LEU A 63 -4.44 8.56 6.95
C LEU A 63 -4.17 9.68 5.93
N LEU A 64 -2.92 9.85 5.50
CA LEU A 64 -2.59 10.81 4.45
C LEU A 64 -3.32 10.47 3.15
N MET A 65 -3.23 9.22 2.68
CA MET A 65 -3.91 8.75 1.46
C MET A 65 -5.42 8.93 1.54
N TRP A 66 -6.04 8.65 2.69
CA TRP A 66 -7.47 8.83 2.91
C TRP A 66 -7.90 10.31 2.81
N ASN A 67 -7.10 11.22 3.33
CA ASN A 67 -7.40 12.65 3.37
C ASN A 67 -6.88 13.42 2.14
N LEU A 68 -5.98 12.83 1.35
CA LEU A 68 -5.38 13.51 0.20
C LEU A 68 -6.40 14.08 -0.79
N PRO A 69 -7.52 13.41 -1.11
CA PRO A 69 -8.55 13.96 -1.98
C PRO A 69 -9.12 15.30 -1.51
N SER A 70 -9.28 15.51 -0.20
CA SER A 70 -9.76 16.79 0.33
C SER A 70 -8.64 17.84 0.45
N LEU A 71 -7.40 17.41 0.64
CA LEU A 71 -6.23 18.30 0.76
C LEU A 71 -5.69 18.77 -0.60
N ALA A 72 -5.84 17.96 -1.64
CA ALA A 72 -5.22 18.19 -2.95
C ALA A 72 -5.98 19.21 -3.82
N ALA A 73 -7.25 19.52 -3.49
CA ALA A 73 -8.14 20.34 -4.30
C ALA A 73 -8.05 19.95 -5.80
N ASP A 74 -7.69 20.89 -6.68
CA ASP A 74 -7.63 20.66 -8.12
C ASP A 74 -6.43 19.81 -8.58
N ASN A 75 -5.46 19.51 -7.69
CA ASN A 75 -4.23 18.79 -8.03
C ASN A 75 -4.33 17.27 -7.81
N LEU A 76 -5.52 16.72 -7.58
CA LEU A 76 -5.69 15.31 -7.22
C LEU A 76 -5.10 14.35 -8.26
N SER A 77 -5.20 14.65 -9.55
CA SER A 77 -4.57 13.88 -10.63
C SER A 77 -3.04 13.81 -10.49
N THR A 78 -2.39 14.94 -10.19
CA THR A 78 -0.93 14.98 -9.98
C THR A 78 -0.52 14.11 -8.80
N TRP A 79 -1.26 14.19 -7.69
CA TRP A 79 -1.03 13.32 -6.54
C TRP A 79 -1.25 11.85 -6.85
N GLY A 80 -2.26 11.54 -7.67
CA GLY A 80 -2.51 10.18 -8.12
C GLY A 80 -1.37 9.62 -8.99
N LYS A 81 -0.71 10.46 -9.81
CA LYS A 81 0.52 10.06 -10.53
C LYS A 81 1.68 9.76 -9.59
N TYR A 82 1.85 10.54 -8.52
CA TYR A 82 2.85 10.23 -7.48
C TYR A 82 2.52 8.95 -6.72
N ALA A 83 1.24 8.72 -6.39
CA ALA A 83 0.79 7.47 -5.79
C ALA A 83 1.06 6.27 -6.71
N ALA A 84 0.77 6.38 -8.01
CA ALA A 84 1.13 5.35 -8.98
C ALA A 84 2.64 5.05 -8.97
N GLY A 85 3.47 6.10 -8.99
CA GLY A 85 4.93 5.96 -8.89
C GLY A 85 5.38 5.25 -7.61
N PHE A 86 4.80 5.61 -6.46
CA PHE A 86 5.06 4.94 -5.18
C PHE A 86 4.79 3.43 -5.25
N PHE A 87 3.61 3.04 -5.74
CA PHE A 87 3.25 1.62 -5.83
C PHE A 87 4.08 0.87 -6.89
N VAL A 88 4.50 1.52 -7.97
CA VAL A 88 5.44 0.94 -8.95
C VAL A 88 6.81 0.69 -8.33
N ILE A 89 7.33 1.62 -7.52
CA ILE A 89 8.60 1.44 -6.81
C ILE A 89 8.50 0.30 -5.80
N ALA A 90 7.41 0.25 -5.02
CA ALA A 90 7.17 -0.85 -4.09
C ALA A 90 7.08 -2.21 -4.80
N LEU A 91 6.41 -2.27 -5.96
CA LEU A 91 6.36 -3.47 -6.79
C LEU A 91 7.76 -3.88 -7.29
N ALA A 92 8.59 -2.93 -7.71
CA ALA A 92 9.95 -3.22 -8.15
C ALA A 92 10.81 -3.79 -7.01
N LEU A 93 10.63 -3.31 -5.78
CA LEU A 93 11.30 -3.87 -4.60
C LEU A 93 10.87 -5.32 -4.34
N ASN A 94 9.58 -5.62 -4.36
CA ASN A 94 9.11 -6.99 -4.18
C ASN A 94 9.67 -7.94 -5.26
N ILE A 95 9.70 -7.50 -6.52
CA ILE A 95 10.28 -8.29 -7.62
C ILE A 95 11.78 -8.53 -7.38
N TYR A 96 12.50 -7.53 -6.88
CA TYR A 96 13.91 -7.67 -6.54
C TYR A 96 14.14 -8.65 -5.38
N GLU A 97 13.32 -8.61 -4.32
CA GLU A 97 13.40 -9.55 -3.19
C GLU A 97 13.20 -11.00 -3.64
N ILE A 98 12.23 -11.25 -4.51
CA ILE A 98 11.99 -12.57 -5.11
C ILE A 98 13.19 -12.98 -5.98
N ALA A 99 13.66 -12.09 -6.86
CA ALA A 99 14.76 -12.39 -7.79
C ALA A 99 16.09 -12.63 -7.07
N SER A 100 16.29 -12.02 -5.90
CA SER A 100 17.48 -12.19 -5.06
C SER A 100 17.38 -13.39 -4.11
N GLY A 101 16.22 -14.05 -4.05
CA GLY A 101 15.98 -15.20 -3.17
C GLY A 101 15.84 -14.83 -1.70
N VAL A 102 15.54 -13.55 -1.40
CA VAL A 102 15.24 -13.11 -0.03
C VAL A 102 13.89 -13.66 0.42
N HIS A 103 12.93 -13.74 -0.51
CA HIS A 103 11.60 -14.31 -0.28
C HIS A 103 11.20 -15.26 -1.41
N GLU A 104 10.41 -16.26 -1.06
CA GLU A 104 9.67 -17.05 -2.04
C GLU A 104 8.49 -16.24 -2.61
N TRP A 105 8.02 -16.62 -3.80
CA TRP A 105 6.97 -15.88 -4.50
C TRP A 105 5.68 -15.78 -3.67
N ASP A 106 5.28 -16.88 -3.04
CA ASP A 106 4.07 -16.98 -2.22
C ASP A 106 4.14 -16.10 -0.96
N GLN A 107 5.31 -15.98 -0.35
CA GLN A 107 5.58 -15.12 0.83
C GLN A 107 5.44 -13.62 0.55
N THR A 108 5.41 -13.19 -0.72
CA THR A 108 5.27 -11.76 -1.06
C THR A 108 3.91 -11.42 -1.66
N LEU A 109 3.04 -12.40 -1.92
CA LEU A 109 1.78 -12.21 -2.64
C LEU A 109 0.87 -11.17 -2.00
N LEU A 110 0.79 -11.16 -0.67
CA LEU A 110 -0.03 -10.20 0.08
C LEU A 110 0.42 -8.75 -0.09
N ASN A 111 1.69 -8.50 -0.44
CA ASN A 111 2.20 -7.16 -0.73
C ASN A 111 2.19 -6.89 -2.24
N THR A 112 2.62 -7.86 -3.05
CA THR A 112 2.78 -7.73 -4.50
C THR A 112 1.44 -7.51 -5.20
N VAL A 113 0.41 -8.28 -4.86
CA VAL A 113 -0.90 -8.18 -5.54
C VAL A 113 -1.54 -6.80 -5.30
N PRO A 114 -1.65 -6.29 -4.06
CA PRO A 114 -2.16 -4.93 -3.86
C PRO A 114 -1.31 -3.86 -4.54
N ASN A 115 0.02 -3.98 -4.52
CA ASN A 115 0.90 -3.00 -5.18
C ASN A 115 0.65 -2.91 -6.68
N VAL A 116 0.49 -4.06 -7.37
CA VAL A 116 0.11 -4.09 -8.80
C VAL A 116 -1.25 -3.42 -9.01
N ILE A 117 -2.24 -3.78 -8.20
CA ILE A 117 -3.60 -3.25 -8.32
C ILE A 117 -3.60 -1.73 -8.13
N PHE A 118 -3.00 -1.22 -7.06
CA PHE A 118 -2.97 0.22 -6.79
C PHE A 118 -2.13 0.98 -7.81
N ALA A 119 -0.98 0.46 -8.24
CA ALA A 119 -0.19 1.06 -9.32
C ALA A 119 -1.04 1.25 -10.59
N ALA A 120 -1.74 0.20 -11.02
CA ALA A 120 -2.60 0.25 -12.20
C ALA A 120 -3.80 1.20 -12.00
N LEU A 121 -4.49 1.11 -10.87
CA LEU A 121 -5.66 1.94 -10.58
C LEU A 121 -5.30 3.43 -10.51
N PHE A 122 -4.23 3.78 -9.79
CA PHE A 122 -3.76 5.15 -9.73
C PHE A 122 -3.30 5.63 -11.10
N TYR A 123 -2.56 4.83 -11.86
CA TYR A 123 -2.16 5.23 -13.21
C TYR A 123 -3.36 5.52 -14.11
N MET A 124 -4.35 4.60 -14.17
CA MET A 124 -5.53 4.75 -15.03
C MET A 124 -6.43 5.91 -14.62
N LYS A 125 -6.64 6.10 -13.31
CA LYS A 125 -7.58 7.10 -12.79
C LYS A 125 -6.98 8.51 -12.64
N SER A 126 -5.68 8.64 -12.86
CA SER A 126 -4.96 9.93 -12.77
C SER A 126 -4.64 10.57 -14.12
N GLN A 127 -5.09 9.99 -15.24
CA GLN A 127 -4.88 10.58 -16.57
C GLN A 127 -5.73 11.84 -16.76
#